data_AF-A0A8H4ER07-F1
#
_entry.id   AF-A0A8H4ER07-F1
#
_cell.length_a   1.000
_cell.length_b   1.000
_cell.length_c   1.000
_cell.angle_alpha   90.00
_cell.angle_beta   90.00
_cell.angle_gamma   90.00
#
_symmetry.space_group_name_H-M   'P 1'
#
loop_
_entity.id
_entity.type
_entity.pdbx_description
1 polymer ?
#
loop_
_entity_poly.entity_id
_entity_poly.type
_entity_poly.pdbx_seq_one_letter_code
_entity_poly.pdbx_strand_id
1 'polypeptide(L)'
;MIYFSLYIFVFLLNFIVTFAFVPNGRYLHSSVLVDKKLYFSGGFKSTKLSDATTNEFFYLDISKPFTTTDNDSIPWVDLTYTNNTLKIETTACIGGKDNDMIFIFGDYPYFSQLFVNQFDINKQQWTNITTIGNVPRDRIDISCAKFNNGLIAIFSGYILNNTNDLWIFNTLTLTWSLSNATNAPLSMRSYCAITLPDENILFIGGINPNKNSYIQMNSLSLYNTKSDTWTNKNTSGPIPPVRVYFQRVIKDLDINVTLGDLWILDIAKYQWSKGNISNPIVDLELHGHTATLVDNYMFIAFGSFLNNSVSSNIFILDANQKISYKWITEFPPIQNNTDINSTKIQEHENTNLIIGAIIGGTLIVFAIVAVILTSKFVIIIN
;
A
#
# COMPACT_ATOMS: atom_id res chain seq x y z
N MET A 1 56.62 4.51 4.25
CA MET A 1 55.58 3.51 4.61
C MET A 1 54.50 4.07 5.53
N ILE A 2 54.82 4.87 6.56
CA ILE A 2 53.83 5.41 7.52
C ILE A 2 52.76 6.30 6.85
N TYR A 3 53.16 7.16 5.91
CA TYR A 3 52.22 8.02 5.18
C TYR A 3 51.24 7.26 4.27
N PHE A 4 51.68 6.17 3.65
CA PHE A 4 50.82 5.33 2.81
C PHE A 4 49.77 4.58 3.65
N SER A 5 50.16 4.13 4.85
CA SER A 5 49.24 3.52 5.82
C SER A 5 48.23 4.52 6.38
N LEU A 6 48.61 5.80 6.55
CA LEU A 6 47.70 6.85 6.99
C LEU A 6 46.66 7.21 5.91
N TYR A 7 47.07 7.22 4.63
CA TYR A 7 46.15 7.43 3.51
C TYR A 7 45.17 6.26 3.34
N ILE A 8 45.61 5.02 3.51
CA ILE A 8 44.71 3.85 3.53
C ILE A 8 43.76 3.93 4.74
N PHE A 9 44.24 4.36 5.92
CA PHE A 9 43.39 4.52 7.10
C PHE A 9 42.37 5.66 6.94
N VAL A 10 42.75 6.78 6.32
CA VAL A 10 41.82 7.88 5.97
C VAL A 10 40.88 7.48 4.83
N PHE A 11 41.34 6.70 3.85
CA PHE A 11 40.50 6.12 2.78
C PHE A 11 39.53 5.07 3.33
N LEU A 12 39.93 4.31 4.36
CA LEU A 12 39.09 3.38 5.12
C LEU A 12 38.14 4.11 6.09
N LEU A 13 38.52 5.28 6.63
CA LEU A 13 37.60 6.19 7.35
C LEU A 13 36.60 6.88 6.40
N ASN A 14 36.92 6.94 5.11
CA ASN A 14 35.99 7.26 4.04
C ASN A 14 35.21 6.02 3.55
N PHE A 15 35.34 4.84 4.19
CA PHE A 15 34.20 3.91 4.20
C PHE A 15 33.12 4.64 4.97
N ILE A 16 32.26 5.28 4.18
CA ILE A 16 30.98 5.80 4.58
C ILE A 16 30.38 4.73 5.47
N VAL A 17 30.30 5.00 6.77
CA VAL A 17 29.32 4.34 7.62
C VAL A 17 28.01 4.81 7.01
N THR A 18 27.53 4.09 5.99
CA THR A 18 26.19 4.28 5.45
C THR A 18 25.32 3.77 6.56
N PHE A 19 24.90 4.66 7.45
CA PHE A 19 23.84 4.35 8.40
C PHE A 19 22.68 3.83 7.56
N ALA A 20 22.24 2.60 7.87
CA ALA A 20 21.04 2.05 7.27
C ALA A 20 19.91 3.07 7.52
N PHE A 21 19.19 3.46 6.47
CA PHE A 21 18.08 4.38 6.62
C PHE A 21 16.99 3.69 7.45
N VAL A 22 16.60 4.31 8.57
CA VAL A 22 15.47 3.85 9.39
C VAL A 22 14.40 4.93 9.36
N PRO A 23 13.22 4.68 8.76
CA PRO A 23 12.18 5.68 8.67
C PRO A 23 11.64 6.02 10.07
N ASN A 24 11.48 7.32 10.33
CA ASN A 24 10.75 7.79 11.51
C ASN A 24 9.28 7.34 11.46
N GLY A 25 8.65 7.28 12.64
CA GLY A 25 7.22 7.00 12.75
C GLY A 25 6.38 8.00 11.97
N ARG A 26 5.29 7.51 11.36
CA ARG A 26 4.35 8.34 10.59
C ARG A 26 2.92 7.82 10.61
N TYR A 27 1.94 8.67 10.30
CA TYR A 27 0.55 8.27 10.05
C TYR A 27 -0.05 9.12 8.91
N LEU A 28 -1.18 8.67 8.35
CA LEU A 28 -1.86 9.24 7.16
C LEU A 28 -0.94 9.35 5.94
N HIS A 29 -0.01 8.41 5.83
CA HIS A 29 0.87 8.23 4.69
C HIS A 29 0.20 7.30 3.68
N SER A 30 0.62 7.38 2.42
CA SER A 30 0.18 6.41 1.40
C SER A 30 1.19 5.28 1.27
N SER A 31 0.72 4.10 0.87
CA SER A 31 1.57 2.98 0.51
C SER A 31 1.09 2.29 -0.75
N VAL A 32 2.02 1.67 -1.47
CA VAL A 32 1.69 0.83 -2.62
C VAL A 32 2.71 -0.28 -2.78
N LEU A 33 2.22 -1.50 -3.07
CA LEU A 33 3.08 -2.63 -3.40
C LEU A 33 3.36 -2.64 -4.90
N VAL A 34 4.64 -2.72 -5.26
CA VAL A 34 5.10 -3.03 -6.61
C VAL A 34 6.04 -4.23 -6.51
N ASP A 35 5.69 -5.33 -7.15
CA ASP A 35 6.42 -6.60 -7.06
C ASP A 35 6.69 -7.03 -5.60
N LYS A 36 7.96 -6.95 -5.16
CA LYS A 36 8.44 -7.24 -3.81
C LYS A 36 9.01 -6.00 -3.13
N LYS A 37 8.47 -4.82 -3.45
CA LYS A 37 8.81 -3.54 -2.82
C LYS A 37 7.54 -2.84 -2.37
N LEU A 38 7.44 -2.60 -1.07
CA LEU A 38 6.33 -1.86 -0.48
C LEU A 38 6.77 -0.40 -0.28
N TYR A 39 6.29 0.49 -1.16
CA TYR A 39 6.61 1.91 -1.15
C TYR A 39 5.74 2.67 -0.16
N PHE A 40 6.30 3.70 0.44
CA PHE A 40 5.64 4.61 1.38
C PHE A 40 5.92 6.06 0.99
N SER A 41 4.91 6.92 1.11
CA SER A 41 5.03 8.34 0.80
C SER A 41 4.32 9.22 1.82
N GLY A 42 5.05 10.22 2.29
CA GLY A 42 4.50 11.32 3.07
C GLY A 42 3.95 10.93 4.43
N GLY A 43 2.86 11.58 4.82
CA GLY A 43 2.21 11.48 6.13
C GLY A 43 2.75 12.47 7.16
N PHE A 44 2.24 12.36 8.38
CA PHE A 44 2.65 13.15 9.53
C PHE A 44 3.59 12.36 10.43
N LYS A 45 4.74 12.97 10.78
CA LYS A 45 5.75 12.40 11.68
C LYS A 45 5.44 12.58 13.17
N SER A 46 4.49 13.45 13.49
CA SER A 46 4.15 13.85 14.86
C SER A 46 2.70 14.32 14.89
N THR A 47 2.05 14.10 16.04
CA THR A 47 0.68 14.54 16.32
C THR A 47 0.61 15.97 16.88
N LYS A 48 1.76 16.64 17.10
CA LYS A 48 1.83 18.02 17.59
C LYS A 48 1.86 19.03 16.44
N LEU A 49 1.10 20.13 16.57
CA LEU A 49 0.87 21.15 15.55
C LEU A 49 2.09 22.06 15.29
N SER A 50 2.81 21.78 14.21
CA SER A 50 3.55 22.64 13.26
C SER A 50 4.68 21.79 12.64
N ASP A 51 4.65 21.64 11.31
CA ASP A 51 5.71 21.02 10.48
C ASP A 51 5.99 19.51 10.63
N ALA A 52 4.97 18.71 10.92
CA ALA A 52 5.12 17.25 10.93
C ALA A 52 4.95 16.58 9.55
N THR A 53 4.45 17.29 8.53
CA THR A 53 4.30 16.72 7.18
C THR A 53 5.66 16.41 6.59
N THR A 54 5.81 15.23 6.00
CA THR A 54 7.05 14.80 5.37
C THR A 54 6.88 14.60 3.87
N ASN A 55 7.97 14.78 3.14
CA ASN A 55 8.09 14.41 1.74
C ASN A 55 8.93 13.13 1.58
N GLU A 56 9.23 12.43 2.67
CA GLU A 56 9.96 11.17 2.60
C GLU A 56 9.24 10.19 1.68
N PHE A 57 10.03 9.57 0.83
CA PHE A 57 9.64 8.54 -0.09
C PHE A 57 10.66 7.43 0.00
N PHE A 58 10.23 6.22 0.31
CA PHE A 58 11.11 5.09 0.58
C PHE A 58 10.33 3.79 0.38
N TYR A 59 11.04 2.66 0.39
CA TYR A 59 10.37 1.36 0.32
C TYR A 59 11.01 0.31 1.23
N LEU A 60 10.20 -0.67 1.60
CA LEU A 60 10.63 -1.92 2.22
C LEU A 60 10.84 -2.98 1.13
N ASP A 61 12.06 -3.53 1.02
CA ASP A 61 12.38 -4.62 0.11
C ASP A 61 12.02 -5.98 0.71
N ILE A 62 10.80 -6.43 0.47
CA ILE A 62 10.27 -7.70 1.00
C ILE A 62 10.76 -8.93 0.21
N SER A 63 11.74 -8.78 -0.69
CA SER A 63 12.46 -9.93 -1.25
C SER A 63 13.52 -10.49 -0.31
N LYS A 64 13.89 -9.73 0.74
CA LYS A 64 14.93 -10.07 1.69
C LYS A 64 14.34 -10.48 3.04
N PRO A 65 14.96 -11.44 3.74
CA PRO A 65 14.55 -11.80 5.09
C PRO A 65 14.86 -10.66 6.08
N PHE A 66 13.99 -10.46 7.09
CA PHE A 66 14.23 -9.50 8.17
C PHE A 66 13.43 -9.81 9.44
N THR A 67 13.81 -9.15 10.53
CA THR A 67 13.17 -9.24 11.83
C THR A 67 12.59 -7.89 12.25
N THR A 68 11.29 -7.81 12.54
CA THR A 68 10.59 -6.55 12.85
C THR A 68 11.03 -5.87 14.14
N THR A 69 11.71 -6.60 15.03
CA THR A 69 12.26 -6.08 16.29
C THR A 69 13.72 -5.64 16.19
N ASP A 70 14.36 -5.85 15.04
CA ASP A 70 15.75 -5.49 14.77
C ASP A 70 15.81 -4.53 13.57
N ASN A 71 15.91 -3.23 13.86
CA ASN A 71 15.89 -2.17 12.85
C ASN A 71 17.02 -2.31 11.81
N ASP A 72 18.16 -2.86 12.20
CA ASP A 72 19.31 -3.03 11.29
C ASP A 72 19.07 -4.15 10.27
N SER A 73 18.19 -5.11 10.61
CA SER A 73 17.80 -6.18 9.70
C SER A 73 16.77 -5.76 8.64
N ILE A 74 16.00 -4.70 8.90
CA ILE A 74 14.88 -4.31 8.03
C ILE A 74 15.45 -3.66 6.75
N PRO A 75 15.15 -4.21 5.55
CA PRO A 75 15.77 -3.80 4.30
C PRO A 75 15.10 -2.56 3.71
N TRP A 76 15.20 -1.45 4.44
CA TRP A 76 14.74 -0.14 4.02
C TRP A 76 15.63 0.45 2.93
N VAL A 77 15.01 1.12 1.96
CA VAL A 77 15.70 1.90 0.94
C VAL A 77 15.11 3.30 0.89
N ASP A 78 15.95 4.29 1.20
CA ASP A 78 15.59 5.70 1.13
C ASP A 78 15.60 6.19 -0.33
N LEU A 79 14.50 6.81 -0.74
CA LEU A 79 14.38 7.52 -2.03
C LEU A 79 14.03 9.00 -1.80
N THR A 80 14.20 9.54 -0.60
CA THR A 80 13.83 10.92 -0.27
C THR A 80 14.64 11.94 -1.07
N TYR A 81 15.86 11.58 -1.50
CA TYR A 81 16.69 12.37 -2.41
C TYR A 81 16.02 12.68 -3.76
N THR A 82 14.97 11.94 -4.13
CA THR A 82 14.19 12.17 -5.36
C THR A 82 13.32 13.43 -5.29
N ASN A 83 13.25 14.09 -4.12
CA ASN A 83 12.55 15.36 -3.90
C ASN A 83 11.05 15.28 -4.20
N ASN A 84 10.39 14.29 -3.57
CA ASN A 84 8.94 14.15 -3.56
C ASN A 84 8.26 15.40 -2.93
N THR A 85 6.96 15.51 -3.12
CA THR A 85 6.12 16.57 -2.56
C THR A 85 5.65 16.24 -1.14
N LEU A 86 5.35 17.29 -0.36
CA LEU A 86 4.79 17.16 0.98
C LEU A 86 3.32 16.74 0.87
N LYS A 87 3.03 15.46 1.11
CA LYS A 87 1.70 14.86 0.95
C LYS A 87 1.20 14.21 2.23
N ILE A 88 -0.09 14.38 2.52
CA ILE A 88 -0.82 13.75 3.64
C ILE A 88 -2.19 13.31 3.15
N GLU A 89 -2.77 12.26 3.76
CA GLU A 89 -4.14 11.81 3.47
C GLU A 89 -4.37 11.53 1.97
N THR A 90 -3.29 11.15 1.30
CA THR A 90 -3.23 10.76 -0.11
C THR A 90 -3.40 9.25 -0.25
N THR A 91 -3.63 8.81 -1.48
CA THR A 91 -3.65 7.39 -1.84
C THR A 91 -2.65 7.11 -2.95
N ALA A 92 -2.08 5.91 -2.99
CA ALA A 92 -1.12 5.51 -4.02
C ALA A 92 -1.62 4.26 -4.77
N CYS A 93 -1.48 4.28 -6.09
CA CYS A 93 -1.81 3.15 -6.97
C CYS A 93 -0.73 2.97 -8.04
N ILE A 94 -0.52 1.73 -8.46
CA ILE A 94 0.38 1.42 -9.58
C ILE A 94 -0.34 1.61 -10.91
N GLY A 95 0.42 1.92 -11.96
CA GLY A 95 -0.08 2.03 -13.32
C GLY A 95 1.05 2.16 -14.33
N GLY A 96 0.74 2.65 -15.52
CA GLY A 96 1.67 2.61 -16.65
C GLY A 96 1.54 1.29 -17.43
N LYS A 97 2.26 1.19 -18.55
CA LYS A 97 2.11 0.08 -19.51
C LYS A 97 2.44 -1.27 -18.87
N ASP A 98 3.46 -1.27 -18.02
CA ASP A 98 4.00 -2.48 -17.39
C ASP A 98 3.91 -2.38 -15.85
N ASN A 99 2.99 -1.56 -15.32
CA ASN A 99 2.89 -1.23 -13.89
C ASN A 99 4.18 -0.62 -13.30
N ASP A 100 4.94 0.06 -14.15
CA ASP A 100 6.25 0.65 -13.88
C ASP A 100 6.17 2.09 -13.34
N MET A 101 4.95 2.55 -13.04
CA MET A 101 4.69 3.88 -12.52
C MET A 101 3.90 3.79 -11.21
N ILE A 102 4.30 4.59 -10.22
CA ILE A 102 3.50 4.85 -9.02
C ILE A 102 2.80 6.19 -9.22
N PHE A 103 1.50 6.22 -8.97
CA PHE A 103 0.71 7.44 -8.94
C PHE A 103 0.24 7.71 -7.52
N ILE A 104 0.50 8.93 -7.03
CA ILE A 104 -0.01 9.43 -5.75
C ILE A 104 -1.09 10.45 -6.06
N PHE A 105 -2.28 10.23 -5.50
CA PHE A 105 -3.44 11.10 -5.69
C PHE A 105 -3.83 11.75 -4.38
N GLY A 106 -4.22 13.01 -4.47
CA GLY A 106 -4.72 13.82 -3.38
C GLY A 106 -3.87 15.05 -3.15
N ASP A 107 -4.54 16.15 -2.80
CA ASP A 107 -3.89 17.35 -2.30
C ASP A 107 -4.86 18.15 -1.44
N TYR A 108 -4.33 18.94 -0.52
CA TYR A 108 -5.14 19.92 0.17
C TYR A 108 -5.29 21.17 -0.72
N PRO A 109 -6.49 21.74 -0.88
CA PRO A 109 -6.74 22.87 -1.80
C PRO A 109 -5.86 24.13 -1.62
N TYR A 110 -5.10 24.22 -0.52
CA TYR A 110 -4.24 25.37 -0.21
C TYR A 110 -2.74 25.09 -0.42
N PHE A 111 -2.32 23.84 -0.67
CA PHE A 111 -0.89 23.51 -0.82
C PHE A 111 -0.32 23.81 -2.20
N SER A 112 -1.15 24.24 -3.18
CA SER A 112 -0.72 24.56 -4.55
C SER A 112 0.10 23.46 -5.23
N GLN A 113 -0.08 22.19 -4.83
CA GLN A 113 0.60 21.06 -5.44
C GLN A 113 -0.31 20.41 -6.49
N LEU A 114 0.27 19.51 -7.29
CA LEU A 114 -0.52 18.75 -8.24
C LEU A 114 -1.39 17.72 -7.49
N PHE A 115 -2.65 17.59 -7.92
CA PHE A 115 -3.54 16.53 -7.44
C PHE A 115 -2.97 15.12 -7.66
N VAL A 116 -2.22 14.93 -8.76
CA VAL A 116 -1.57 13.67 -9.10
C VAL A 116 -0.07 13.87 -9.31
N ASN A 117 0.73 13.07 -8.60
CA ASN A 117 2.16 12.95 -8.82
C ASN A 117 2.46 11.56 -9.41
N GLN A 118 3.41 11.49 -10.34
CA GLN A 118 3.85 10.24 -10.95
C GLN A 118 5.33 10.00 -10.65
N PHE A 119 5.66 8.79 -10.26
CA PHE A 119 7.03 8.33 -10.04
C PHE A 119 7.35 7.18 -11.00
N ASP A 120 8.42 7.33 -11.77
CA ASP A 120 8.96 6.29 -12.66
C ASP A 120 9.87 5.37 -11.84
N ILE A 121 9.43 4.12 -11.68
CA ILE A 121 10.08 3.14 -10.81
C ILE A 121 11.45 2.74 -11.36
N ASN A 122 11.56 2.62 -12.67
CA ASN A 122 12.78 2.19 -13.36
C ASN A 122 13.86 3.26 -13.30
N LYS A 123 13.47 4.52 -13.46
CA LYS A 123 14.39 5.67 -13.39
C LYS A 123 14.57 6.22 -11.97
N GLN A 124 13.77 5.75 -11.02
CA GLN A 124 13.70 6.24 -9.64
C GLN A 124 13.59 7.76 -9.55
N GLN A 125 12.65 8.35 -10.30
CA GLN A 125 12.47 9.80 -10.31
C GLN A 125 11.00 10.17 -10.48
N TRP A 126 10.62 11.30 -9.89
CA TRP A 126 9.34 11.93 -10.15
C TRP A 126 9.30 12.49 -11.57
N THR A 127 8.17 12.32 -12.24
CA THR A 127 7.94 12.84 -13.58
C THR A 127 7.00 14.05 -13.52
N ASN A 128 7.35 15.08 -14.28
CA ASN A 128 6.44 16.19 -14.51
C ASN A 128 5.39 15.75 -15.52
N ILE A 129 4.16 15.56 -15.06
CA ILE A 129 3.03 15.18 -15.91
C ILE A 129 2.09 16.35 -16.12
N THR A 130 1.51 16.39 -17.31
CA THR A 130 0.33 17.22 -17.61
C THR A 130 -0.82 16.27 -17.88
N THR A 131 -1.87 16.37 -17.07
CA THR A 131 -3.06 15.56 -17.26
C THR A 131 -4.06 16.29 -18.16
N ILE A 132 -4.85 15.51 -18.88
CA ILE A 132 -5.79 16.02 -19.89
C ILE A 132 -7.22 15.63 -19.50
N GLY A 133 -8.21 16.43 -19.90
CA GLY A 133 -9.63 16.14 -19.69
C GLY A 133 -10.19 16.80 -18.43
N ASN A 134 -11.18 16.16 -17.82
CA ASN A 134 -11.88 16.71 -16.66
C ASN A 134 -11.06 16.45 -15.39
N VAL A 135 -10.06 17.30 -15.12
CA VAL A 135 -9.21 17.14 -13.93
C VAL A 135 -10.07 17.35 -12.67
N PRO A 136 -10.08 16.40 -11.72
CA PRO A 136 -10.79 16.57 -10.46
C PRO A 136 -10.19 17.72 -9.65
N ARG A 137 -11.04 18.42 -8.90
CA ARG A 137 -10.57 19.36 -7.88
C ARG A 137 -9.87 18.61 -6.74
N ASP A 138 -8.86 19.26 -6.17
CA ASP A 138 -8.10 18.78 -5.01
C ASP A 138 -9.00 18.30 -3.88
N ARG A 139 -8.63 17.13 -3.36
CA ARG A 139 -9.35 16.36 -2.35
C ARG A 139 -8.38 15.44 -1.63
N ILE A 140 -8.72 15.10 -0.40
CA ILE A 140 -7.97 14.17 0.46
C ILE A 140 -8.92 13.10 1.01
N ASP A 141 -8.42 12.20 1.85
CA ASP A 141 -9.22 11.12 2.44
C ASP A 141 -9.89 10.23 1.39
N ILE A 142 -9.14 9.94 0.33
CA ILE A 142 -9.56 9.11 -0.79
C ILE A 142 -8.84 7.77 -0.75
N SER A 143 -9.41 6.78 -1.45
CA SER A 143 -8.76 5.50 -1.71
C SER A 143 -8.89 5.19 -3.20
N CYS A 144 -7.76 4.94 -3.85
CA CYS A 144 -7.73 4.62 -5.27
C CYS A 144 -7.82 3.11 -5.49
N ALA A 145 -8.48 2.70 -6.56
CA ALA A 145 -8.58 1.30 -6.96
C ALA A 145 -8.22 1.17 -8.45
N LYS A 146 -7.19 0.37 -8.74
CA LYS A 146 -6.74 0.08 -10.10
C LYS A 146 -7.57 -1.04 -10.72
N PHE A 147 -8.04 -0.86 -11.94
CA PHE A 147 -8.80 -1.84 -12.70
C PHE A 147 -8.46 -1.78 -14.20
N ASN A 148 -8.92 -2.77 -14.97
CA ASN A 148 -8.86 -2.82 -16.43
C ASN A 148 -7.51 -2.37 -17.04
N ASN A 149 -6.44 -3.00 -16.57
CA ASN A 149 -5.06 -2.80 -17.03
C ASN A 149 -4.63 -1.33 -17.23
N GLY A 150 -4.78 -0.52 -16.19
CA GLY A 150 -4.21 0.85 -16.15
C GLY A 150 -5.23 1.95 -15.93
N LEU A 151 -6.50 1.63 -15.66
CA LEU A 151 -7.48 2.59 -15.16
C LEU A 151 -7.43 2.64 -13.63
N ILE A 152 -7.64 3.82 -13.06
CA ILE A 152 -7.72 4.03 -11.62
C ILE A 152 -9.00 4.78 -11.30
N ALA A 153 -9.81 4.23 -10.39
CA ALA A 153 -11.02 4.85 -9.89
C ALA A 153 -10.75 5.59 -8.57
N ILE A 154 -11.32 6.79 -8.44
CA ILE A 154 -11.31 7.60 -7.22
C ILE A 154 -12.71 8.18 -7.03
N PHE A 155 -13.32 7.88 -5.89
CA PHE A 155 -14.69 8.31 -5.59
C PHE A 155 -14.71 9.41 -4.52
N SER A 156 -15.54 10.45 -4.68
CA SER A 156 -15.84 11.40 -3.60
C SER A 156 -14.57 11.95 -2.92
N GLY A 157 -14.42 11.84 -1.59
CA GLY A 157 -13.30 12.39 -0.81
C GLY A 157 -13.69 13.64 -0.03
N TYR A 158 -12.75 14.18 0.76
CA TYR A 158 -12.95 15.42 1.50
C TYR A 158 -12.56 16.64 0.66
N ILE A 159 -13.51 17.55 0.51
CA ILE A 159 -13.38 18.79 -0.26
C ILE A 159 -14.34 19.85 0.30
N LEU A 160 -14.09 21.14 0.05
CA LEU A 160 -14.93 22.24 0.54
C LEU A 160 -16.43 22.07 0.22
N ASN A 161 -16.77 21.47 -0.93
CA ASN A 161 -18.13 21.13 -1.32
C ASN A 161 -18.22 19.64 -1.68
N ASN A 162 -18.60 18.79 -0.72
CA ASN A 162 -18.52 17.34 -0.89
C ASN A 162 -19.40 16.84 -2.04
N THR A 163 -18.79 16.10 -2.96
CA THR A 163 -19.42 15.47 -4.12
C THR A 163 -19.44 13.96 -3.97
N ASN A 164 -20.33 13.27 -4.68
CA ASN A 164 -20.33 11.82 -4.85
C ASN A 164 -19.93 11.43 -6.28
N ASP A 165 -18.98 12.18 -6.83
CA ASP A 165 -18.42 11.99 -8.16
C ASP A 165 -17.45 10.79 -8.19
N LEU A 166 -17.47 10.05 -9.31
CA LEU A 166 -16.51 9.00 -9.58
C LEU A 166 -15.59 9.43 -10.72
N TRP A 167 -14.30 9.57 -10.41
CA TRP A 167 -13.25 9.92 -11.36
C TRP A 167 -12.50 8.69 -11.80
N ILE A 168 -12.33 8.56 -13.11
CA ILE A 168 -11.52 7.51 -13.71
C ILE A 168 -10.30 8.16 -14.36
N PHE A 169 -9.11 7.73 -13.97
CA PHE A 169 -7.84 8.15 -14.54
C PHE A 169 -7.26 7.02 -15.38
N ASN A 170 -6.92 7.32 -16.64
CA ASN A 170 -6.18 6.41 -17.49
C ASN A 170 -4.68 6.69 -17.35
N THR A 171 -3.94 5.74 -16.79
CA THR A 171 -2.50 5.87 -16.52
C THR A 171 -1.62 5.78 -17.77
N LEU A 172 -2.14 5.26 -18.89
CA LEU A 172 -1.42 5.15 -20.16
C LEU A 172 -1.47 6.46 -20.95
N THR A 173 -2.62 7.14 -20.92
CA THR A 173 -2.86 8.39 -21.66
C THR A 173 -2.79 9.63 -20.77
N LEU A 174 -2.71 9.46 -19.44
CA LEU A 174 -2.77 10.51 -18.43
C LEU A 174 -4.03 11.39 -18.53
N THR A 175 -5.15 10.76 -18.92
CA THR A 175 -6.45 11.44 -19.11
C THR A 175 -7.41 11.15 -17.98
N TRP A 176 -8.13 12.19 -17.54
CA TRP A 176 -9.23 12.10 -16.59
C TRP A 176 -10.59 12.08 -17.30
N SER A 177 -11.47 11.23 -16.79
CA SER A 177 -12.89 11.21 -17.14
C SER A 177 -13.75 11.18 -15.90
N LEU A 178 -14.86 11.93 -15.95
CA LEU A 178 -15.93 11.85 -14.96
C LEU A 178 -16.89 10.73 -15.40
N SER A 179 -17.11 9.74 -14.54
CA SER A 179 -18.09 8.68 -14.79
C SER A 179 -19.52 9.25 -14.73
N ASN A 180 -20.40 8.73 -15.58
CA ASN A 180 -21.82 9.08 -15.60
C ASN A 180 -22.66 8.02 -14.87
N ALA A 181 -22.02 7.22 -14.02
CA ALA A 181 -22.68 6.11 -13.34
C ALA A 181 -23.88 6.59 -12.53
N THR A 182 -25.02 5.99 -12.82
CA THR A 182 -26.25 6.27 -12.09
C THR A 182 -26.28 5.54 -10.75
N ASN A 183 -27.09 6.04 -9.81
CA ASN A 183 -27.27 5.48 -8.47
C ASN A 183 -25.99 5.48 -7.61
N ALA A 184 -25.08 6.41 -7.87
CA ALA A 184 -23.90 6.62 -7.02
C ALA A 184 -24.30 6.70 -5.54
N PRO A 185 -23.51 6.08 -4.64
CA PRO A 185 -23.77 6.19 -3.21
C PRO A 185 -23.62 7.65 -2.75
N LEU A 186 -23.98 7.90 -1.49
CA LEU A 186 -23.75 9.21 -0.90
C LEU A 186 -22.24 9.53 -0.87
N SER A 187 -21.92 10.82 -0.78
CA SER A 187 -20.53 11.27 -0.61
C SER A 187 -19.88 10.57 0.59
N MET A 188 -18.60 10.26 0.43
CA MET A 188 -17.86 9.38 1.33
C MET A 188 -16.38 9.78 1.34
N ARG A 189 -15.79 9.85 2.53
CA ARG A 189 -14.34 10.02 2.73
C ARG A 189 -13.79 8.96 3.66
N SER A 190 -12.47 8.79 3.67
CA SER A 190 -11.73 7.90 4.56
C SER A 190 -12.19 6.43 4.44
N TYR A 191 -12.65 6.04 3.25
CA TYR A 191 -13.12 4.70 2.90
C TYR A 191 -11.99 3.85 2.31
N CYS A 192 -12.21 2.54 2.17
CA CYS A 192 -11.34 1.64 1.41
C CYS A 192 -11.98 1.33 0.05
N ALA A 193 -11.23 1.47 -1.05
CA ALA A 193 -11.64 0.95 -2.36
C ALA A 193 -10.76 -0.25 -2.74
N ILE A 194 -11.40 -1.35 -3.13
CA ILE A 194 -10.72 -2.59 -3.48
C ILE A 194 -11.27 -3.11 -4.81
N THR A 195 -10.38 -3.35 -5.76
CA THR A 195 -10.72 -4.04 -7.01
C THR A 195 -10.84 -5.54 -6.75
N LEU A 196 -11.99 -6.11 -7.08
CA LEU A 196 -12.29 -7.53 -6.97
C LEU A 196 -11.76 -8.30 -8.20
N PRO A 197 -11.65 -9.64 -8.13
CA PRO A 197 -11.18 -10.45 -9.27
C PRO A 197 -12.00 -10.32 -10.56
N ASP A 198 -13.25 -9.91 -10.45
CA ASP A 198 -14.15 -9.67 -11.59
C ASP A 198 -14.02 -8.25 -12.17
N GLU A 199 -13.04 -7.48 -11.70
CA GLU A 199 -12.74 -6.08 -12.01
C GLU A 199 -13.77 -5.07 -11.48
N ASN A 200 -14.77 -5.50 -10.69
CA ASN A 200 -15.65 -4.56 -9.99
C ASN A 200 -14.94 -3.96 -8.77
N ILE A 201 -15.39 -2.79 -8.33
CA ILE A 201 -14.74 -2.08 -7.22
C ILE A 201 -15.69 -2.01 -6.02
N LEU A 202 -15.24 -2.60 -4.90
CA LEU A 202 -15.96 -2.60 -3.65
C LEU A 202 -15.47 -1.46 -2.75
N PHE A 203 -16.41 -0.70 -2.22
CA PHE A 203 -16.16 0.42 -1.30
C PHE A 203 -16.60 0.03 0.11
N ILE A 204 -15.69 0.15 1.08
CA ILE A 204 -15.89 -0.33 2.45
C ILE A 204 -15.64 0.79 3.47
N GLY A 205 -16.62 1.01 4.34
CA GLY A 205 -16.56 1.96 5.45
C GLY A 205 -16.43 3.42 5.02
N GLY A 206 -15.88 4.26 5.89
CA GLY A 206 -15.74 5.69 5.68
C GLY A 206 -16.80 6.52 6.40
N ILE A 207 -16.77 7.83 6.14
CA ILE A 207 -17.66 8.84 6.75
C ILE A 207 -18.41 9.54 5.64
N ASN A 208 -19.71 9.75 5.83
CA ASN A 208 -20.45 10.72 5.03
C ASN A 208 -20.09 12.14 5.51
N PRO A 209 -19.38 12.94 4.71
CA PRO A 209 -18.88 14.24 5.16
C PRO A 209 -19.99 15.30 5.32
N ASN A 210 -21.16 15.10 4.70
CA ASN A 210 -22.30 16.03 4.80
C ASN A 210 -23.14 15.81 6.06
N LYS A 211 -23.21 14.56 6.56
CA LYS A 211 -23.98 14.18 7.74
C LYS A 211 -23.10 13.94 8.97
N ASN A 212 -21.77 13.94 8.79
CA ASN A 212 -20.79 13.50 9.78
C ASN A 212 -21.15 12.13 10.40
N SER A 213 -21.66 11.22 9.58
CA SER A 213 -22.14 9.91 10.01
C SER A 213 -21.33 8.80 9.37
N TYR A 214 -21.03 7.76 10.14
CA TYR A 214 -20.30 6.60 9.65
C TYR A 214 -21.09 5.79 8.62
N ILE A 215 -20.40 5.31 7.58
CA ILE A 215 -20.94 4.35 6.63
C ILE A 215 -21.08 2.99 7.32
N GLN A 216 -22.26 2.40 7.21
CA GLN A 216 -22.58 1.13 7.87
C GLN A 216 -21.91 -0.05 7.17
N MET A 217 -21.44 -1.03 7.94
CA MET A 217 -20.73 -2.19 7.40
C MET A 217 -21.67 -3.32 6.95
N ASN A 218 -23.00 -3.13 7.08
CA ASN A 218 -24.02 -4.10 6.70
C ASN A 218 -24.47 -4.00 5.23
N SER A 219 -24.08 -2.93 4.54
CA SER A 219 -24.42 -2.66 3.15
C SER A 219 -23.24 -1.94 2.49
N LEU A 220 -22.60 -2.62 1.54
CA LEU A 220 -21.38 -2.14 0.88
C LEU A 220 -21.71 -1.67 -0.54
N SER A 221 -21.11 -0.56 -0.97
CA SER A 221 -21.30 -0.06 -2.33
C SER A 221 -20.35 -0.76 -3.29
N LEU A 222 -20.90 -1.31 -4.38
CA LEU A 222 -20.17 -2.00 -5.44
C LEU A 222 -20.37 -1.25 -6.75
N TYR A 223 -19.26 -0.81 -7.33
CA TYR A 223 -19.22 -0.20 -8.66
C TYR A 223 -18.89 -1.26 -9.71
N ASN A 224 -19.77 -1.39 -10.70
CA ASN A 224 -19.54 -2.23 -11.86
C ASN A 224 -18.78 -1.47 -12.95
N THR A 225 -17.53 -1.85 -13.18
CA THR A 225 -16.62 -1.16 -14.09
C THR A 225 -16.94 -1.38 -15.56
N LYS A 226 -17.71 -2.42 -15.90
CA LYS A 226 -18.10 -2.74 -17.28
C LYS A 226 -19.37 -2.03 -17.71
N SER A 227 -20.36 -1.95 -16.81
CA SER A 227 -21.64 -1.29 -17.09
C SER A 227 -21.71 0.16 -16.62
N ASP A 228 -20.69 0.67 -15.92
CA ASP A 228 -20.66 2.01 -15.32
C ASP A 228 -21.88 2.25 -14.41
N THR A 229 -22.14 1.34 -13.47
CA THR A 229 -23.31 1.42 -12.57
C THR A 229 -22.97 1.05 -11.15
N TRP A 230 -23.74 1.60 -10.21
CA TRP A 230 -23.62 1.30 -8.79
C TRP A 230 -24.70 0.31 -8.33
N THR A 231 -24.31 -0.57 -7.43
CA THR A 231 -25.21 -1.47 -6.70
C THR A 231 -24.82 -1.51 -5.24
N ASN A 232 -25.77 -1.87 -4.37
CA ASN A 232 -25.49 -2.14 -2.97
C ASN A 232 -25.49 -3.65 -2.72
N LYS A 233 -24.52 -4.11 -1.92
CA LYS A 233 -24.39 -5.50 -1.50
C LYS A 233 -24.61 -5.58 0.00
N ASN A 234 -25.75 -6.15 0.39
CA ASN A 234 -26.03 -6.45 1.78
C ASN A 234 -25.07 -7.53 2.25
N THR A 235 -24.54 -7.36 3.45
CA THR A 235 -23.65 -8.34 4.07
C THR A 235 -24.39 -9.15 5.14
N SER A 236 -23.88 -10.34 5.44
CA SER A 236 -24.41 -11.24 6.46
C SER A 236 -23.35 -11.60 7.52
N GLY A 237 -23.75 -12.36 8.55
CA GLY A 237 -22.87 -12.72 9.66
C GLY A 237 -22.78 -11.65 10.75
N PRO A 238 -21.83 -11.76 11.70
CA PRO A 238 -21.58 -10.69 12.67
C PRO A 238 -21.09 -9.43 11.94
N ILE A 239 -21.80 -8.33 12.10
CA ILE A 239 -21.45 -7.06 11.44
C ILE A 239 -20.32 -6.40 12.23
N PRO A 240 -19.18 -6.06 11.60
CA PRO A 240 -18.12 -5.31 12.28
C PRO A 240 -18.63 -3.91 12.67
N PRO A 241 -18.09 -3.32 13.75
CA PRO A 241 -18.27 -1.90 14.01
C PRO A 241 -17.88 -1.06 12.80
N VAL A 242 -18.50 0.11 12.68
CA VAL A 242 -18.18 1.09 11.63
C VAL A 242 -16.71 1.48 11.67
N ARG A 243 -16.10 1.72 10.51
CA ARG A 243 -14.65 1.93 10.41
C ARG A 243 -14.31 2.96 9.34
N VAL A 244 -13.23 3.71 9.58
CA VAL A 244 -12.80 4.85 8.76
C VAL A 244 -11.27 4.96 8.74
N TYR A 245 -10.74 5.79 7.84
CA TYR A 245 -9.32 5.91 7.50
C TYR A 245 -8.72 4.57 7.08
N PHE A 246 -9.47 3.85 6.25
CA PHE A 246 -8.94 2.67 5.59
C PHE A 246 -8.02 3.05 4.42
N GLN A 247 -6.86 3.58 4.78
CA GLN A 247 -5.66 2.84 4.37
C GLN A 247 -5.12 1.98 5.50
N ARG A 248 -5.55 2.25 6.75
CA ARG A 248 -5.53 1.50 8.01
C ARG A 248 -5.80 2.56 9.16
N VAL A 249 -6.70 2.26 10.13
CA VAL A 249 -7.55 3.05 11.14
C VAL A 249 -7.00 4.31 11.85
N ILE A 250 -7.78 5.45 12.05
CA ILE A 250 -8.28 6.56 13.05
C ILE A 250 -7.60 7.56 14.09
N LYS A 251 -7.79 8.90 13.96
CA LYS A 251 -8.48 9.83 14.97
C LYS A 251 -8.93 11.18 14.35
N ASP A 252 -10.09 11.78 14.66
CA ASP A 252 -10.53 12.33 15.97
C ASP A 252 -12.02 12.19 16.38
N LEU A 253 -12.18 11.87 17.67
CA LEU A 253 -13.17 12.23 18.71
C LEU A 253 -14.71 12.22 18.46
N ASP A 254 -15.31 11.03 18.58
CA ASP A 254 -16.34 10.73 19.59
C ASP A 254 -16.27 9.22 19.91
N ILE A 255 -16.55 8.87 21.17
CA ILE A 255 -16.13 7.66 21.90
C ILE A 255 -16.40 6.32 21.15
N ASN A 256 -15.42 5.38 21.15
CA ASN A 256 -15.58 3.92 21.03
C ASN A 256 -15.42 3.14 19.68
N VAL A 257 -14.57 3.56 18.73
CA VAL A 257 -14.16 2.63 17.63
C VAL A 257 -12.67 2.71 17.30
N THR A 258 -11.82 2.24 18.20
CA THR A 258 -10.47 1.74 17.86
C THR A 258 -10.45 0.29 18.28
N LEU A 259 -10.06 -0.61 17.37
CA LEU A 259 -10.18 -2.02 17.63
C LEU A 259 -8.92 -2.71 17.09
N GLY A 260 -8.13 -3.27 18.00
CA GLY A 260 -7.07 -4.24 17.70
C GLY A 260 -7.66 -5.60 17.27
N ASP A 261 -8.68 -5.54 16.40
CA ASP A 261 -9.44 -6.68 15.94
C ASP A 261 -9.19 -6.99 14.46
N LEU A 262 -9.54 -8.23 14.07
CA LEU A 262 -9.42 -8.70 12.70
C LEU A 262 -10.82 -9.09 12.21
N TRP A 263 -11.21 -8.55 11.06
CA TRP A 263 -12.45 -8.90 10.39
C TRP A 263 -12.19 -9.34 8.96
N ILE A 264 -12.91 -10.37 8.54
CA ILE A 264 -12.73 -11.02 7.26
C ILE A 264 -14.06 -10.98 6.52
N LEU A 265 -14.04 -10.46 5.31
CA LEU A 265 -15.18 -10.49 4.39
C LEU A 265 -14.98 -11.63 3.38
N ASP A 266 -15.87 -12.62 3.41
CA ASP A 266 -16.01 -13.57 2.31
C ASP A 266 -16.71 -12.84 1.15
N ILE A 267 -15.96 -12.47 0.11
CA ILE A 267 -16.47 -11.71 -1.05
C ILE A 267 -17.46 -12.54 -1.88
N ALA A 268 -17.34 -13.86 -1.90
CA ALA A 268 -18.27 -14.72 -2.66
C ALA A 268 -19.66 -14.71 -2.03
N LYS A 269 -19.73 -14.65 -0.70
CA LYS A 269 -20.99 -14.66 0.06
C LYS A 269 -21.41 -13.31 0.62
N TYR A 270 -20.53 -12.30 0.54
CA TYR A 270 -20.64 -11.05 1.28
C TYR A 270 -20.91 -11.30 2.77
N GLN A 271 -20.17 -12.23 3.37
CA GLN A 271 -20.36 -12.63 4.77
C GLN A 271 -19.17 -12.22 5.63
N TRP A 272 -19.43 -11.45 6.68
CA TRP A 272 -18.43 -11.07 7.66
C TRP A 272 -18.18 -12.20 8.65
N SER A 273 -16.94 -12.29 9.12
CA SER A 273 -16.53 -13.11 10.25
C SER A 273 -15.44 -12.42 11.05
N LYS A 274 -15.39 -12.69 12.35
CA LYS A 274 -14.31 -12.20 13.22
C LYS A 274 -13.13 -13.15 13.12
N GLY A 275 -11.97 -12.62 12.73
CA GLY A 275 -10.72 -13.37 12.69
C GLY A 275 -10.19 -13.63 14.10
N ASN A 276 -9.63 -14.81 14.31
CA ASN A 276 -9.03 -15.20 15.58
C ASN A 276 -7.51 -15.06 15.53
N ILE A 277 -6.95 -14.16 16.34
CA ILE A 277 -5.51 -13.99 16.50
C ILE A 277 -5.07 -14.75 17.76
N SER A 278 -4.21 -15.76 17.61
CA SER A 278 -3.83 -16.62 18.75
C SER A 278 -2.79 -16.02 19.70
N ASN A 279 -2.04 -15.02 19.24
CA ASN A 279 -1.02 -14.31 20.02
C ASN A 279 -1.18 -12.77 19.88
N PRO A 280 -2.30 -12.18 20.33
CA PRO A 280 -2.55 -10.76 20.15
C PRO A 280 -1.46 -9.90 20.79
N ILE A 281 -1.05 -8.84 20.10
CA ILE A 281 -0.17 -7.81 20.66
C ILE A 281 -1.04 -6.89 21.53
N VAL A 282 -0.64 -6.73 22.79
CA VAL A 282 -1.34 -5.90 23.77
C VAL A 282 -1.34 -4.44 23.30
N ASP A 283 -2.49 -3.77 23.40
CA ASP A 283 -2.69 -2.36 23.06
C ASP A 283 -2.31 -1.97 21.61
N LEU A 284 -2.33 -2.94 20.68
CA LEU A 284 -2.13 -2.67 19.25
C LEU A 284 -3.39 -2.08 18.61
N GLU A 285 -3.63 -0.80 18.90
CA GLU A 285 -4.72 -0.01 18.33
C GLU A 285 -4.14 1.17 17.58
N LEU A 286 -3.99 1.02 16.26
CA LEU A 286 -3.26 1.96 15.42
C LEU A 286 -4.14 2.77 14.48
N HIS A 287 -3.52 3.91 14.14
CA HIS A 287 -3.87 5.17 13.50
C HIS A 287 -3.39 5.59 12.12
N GLY A 288 -4.20 5.89 11.09
CA GLY A 288 -3.73 6.40 9.79
C GLY A 288 -2.58 5.55 9.24
N HIS A 289 -2.67 4.26 9.51
CA HIS A 289 -1.63 3.30 9.33
C HIS A 289 -1.84 2.77 7.85
N THR A 290 -0.88 2.21 7.09
CA THR A 290 -1.15 1.43 5.81
C THR A 290 -1.05 -0.11 5.91
N ALA A 291 -2.03 -0.84 5.36
CA ALA A 291 -2.09 -2.31 5.38
C ALA A 291 -1.90 -2.89 3.97
N THR A 292 -1.08 -3.93 3.82
CA THR A 292 -0.83 -4.56 2.52
C THR A 292 -0.67 -6.06 2.69
N LEU A 293 -1.44 -6.84 1.93
CA LEU A 293 -1.28 -8.29 1.86
C LEU A 293 -0.24 -8.63 0.79
N VAL A 294 0.79 -9.39 1.18
CA VAL A 294 1.78 -9.96 0.27
C VAL A 294 1.82 -11.46 0.51
N ASP A 295 1.53 -12.23 -0.53
CA ASP A 295 1.37 -13.68 -0.43
C ASP A 295 0.35 -14.00 0.71
N ASN A 296 0.78 -14.66 1.78
CA ASN A 296 -0.05 -14.98 2.95
C ASN A 296 0.31 -14.14 4.19
N TYR A 297 0.97 -12.99 4.01
CA TYR A 297 1.41 -12.13 5.11
C TYR A 297 0.81 -10.73 4.96
N MET A 298 0.10 -10.26 5.99
CA MET A 298 -0.41 -8.90 6.02
C MET A 298 0.58 -8.00 6.77
N PHE A 299 1.13 -7.03 6.04
CA PHE A 299 2.01 -5.99 6.56
C PHE A 299 1.18 -4.81 7.05
N ILE A 300 1.48 -4.36 8.25
CA ILE A 300 0.85 -3.24 8.95
C ILE A 300 2.01 -2.28 9.29
N ALA A 301 2.20 -1.24 8.48
CA ALA A 301 3.38 -0.36 8.52
C ALA A 301 3.23 1.07 9.09
N PHE A 302 3.74 1.39 10.28
CA PHE A 302 3.64 2.72 10.95
C PHE A 302 2.30 3.00 11.66
N GLY A 303 1.83 4.24 11.72
CA GLY A 303 0.57 4.65 12.31
C GLY A 303 0.70 5.48 13.58
N SER A 304 -0.43 5.82 14.19
CA SER A 304 -0.52 6.57 15.45
C SER A 304 -1.34 5.80 16.48
N PHE A 305 -0.92 5.77 17.74
CA PHE A 305 -1.66 5.10 18.80
C PHE A 305 -2.72 6.03 19.39
N LEU A 306 -3.63 5.48 20.20
CA LEU A 306 -4.66 6.25 20.91
C LEU A 306 -4.11 7.36 21.81
N ASN A 307 -2.90 7.16 22.36
CA ASN A 307 -2.16 8.11 23.18
C ASN A 307 -1.44 9.19 22.36
N ASN A 308 -1.71 9.27 21.05
CA ASN A 308 -1.12 10.20 20.09
C ASN A 308 0.40 10.01 19.87
N SER A 309 0.99 8.89 20.31
CA SER A 309 2.36 8.52 19.91
C SER A 309 2.36 7.93 18.50
N VAL A 310 3.40 8.20 17.73
CA VAL A 310 3.51 7.74 16.34
C VAL A 310 4.42 6.52 16.28
N SER A 311 3.95 5.45 15.65
CA SER A 311 4.66 4.19 15.46
C SER A 311 5.63 4.26 14.28
N SER A 312 6.87 3.85 14.51
CA SER A 312 7.89 3.56 13.50
C SER A 312 7.90 2.10 13.03
N ASN A 313 7.02 1.26 13.58
CA ASN A 313 7.17 -0.19 13.47
C ASN A 313 6.40 -0.78 12.28
N ILE A 314 6.91 -1.92 11.80
CA ILE A 314 6.20 -2.83 10.90
C ILE A 314 5.71 -4.03 11.71
N PHE A 315 4.44 -4.35 11.57
CA PHE A 315 3.82 -5.53 12.16
C PHE A 315 3.43 -6.49 11.03
N ILE A 316 3.66 -7.78 11.23
CA ILE A 316 3.40 -8.80 10.21
C ILE A 316 2.44 -9.82 10.80
N LEU A 317 1.27 -9.95 10.18
CA LEU A 317 0.30 -10.98 10.51
C LEU A 317 0.41 -12.12 9.51
N ASP A 318 0.72 -13.32 9.99
CA ASP A 318 0.63 -14.56 9.24
C ASP A 318 -0.83 -14.96 9.04
N ALA A 319 -1.23 -15.05 7.77
CA ALA A 319 -2.55 -15.44 7.30
C ALA A 319 -2.57 -16.81 6.60
N ASN A 320 -1.50 -17.61 6.71
CA ASN A 320 -1.44 -18.97 6.13
C ASN A 320 -2.52 -19.89 6.74
N GLN A 321 -2.66 -19.87 8.06
CA GLN A 321 -3.66 -20.64 8.78
C GLN A 321 -4.96 -19.81 8.83
N LYS A 322 -5.81 -19.92 7.79
CA LYS A 322 -7.07 -19.15 7.62
C LYS A 322 -8.04 -19.16 8.81
N ILE A 323 -7.79 -20.01 9.81
CA ILE A 323 -8.59 -20.22 11.02
C ILE A 323 -7.89 -19.65 12.28
N SER A 324 -6.58 -19.46 12.26
CA SER A 324 -5.78 -18.94 13.38
C SER A 324 -4.63 -18.07 12.89
N TYR A 325 -4.83 -16.76 12.98
CA TYR A 325 -3.85 -15.76 12.57
C TYR A 325 -2.82 -15.56 13.67
N LYS A 326 -1.58 -15.23 13.27
CA LYS A 326 -0.48 -15.03 14.21
C LYS A 326 0.34 -13.82 13.87
N TRP A 327 0.66 -13.00 14.86
CA TRP A 327 1.70 -12.00 14.70
C TRP A 327 3.05 -12.69 14.69
N ILE A 328 3.89 -12.36 13.72
CA ILE A 328 5.25 -12.87 13.59
C ILE A 328 6.25 -11.73 13.60
N THR A 329 7.46 -12.03 14.05
CA THR A 329 8.57 -11.07 14.08
C THR A 329 9.58 -11.32 12.97
N GLU A 330 9.61 -12.49 12.36
CA GLU A 330 10.55 -12.86 11.30
C GLU A 330 9.81 -13.06 9.97
N PHE A 331 10.37 -12.52 8.89
CA PHE A 331 9.80 -12.65 7.55
C PHE A 331 10.91 -12.93 6.53
N PRO A 332 10.79 -13.97 5.66
CA PRO A 332 9.88 -15.10 5.84
C PRO A 332 10.20 -15.84 7.16
N PRO A 333 9.21 -16.48 7.80
CA PRO A 333 9.43 -17.19 9.04
C PRO A 333 10.40 -18.37 8.85
N ILE A 334 11.20 -18.67 9.86
CA ILE A 334 12.09 -19.84 9.85
C ILE A 334 11.24 -21.11 9.65
N GLN A 335 11.45 -21.80 8.53
CA GLN A 335 10.96 -23.16 8.36
C GLN A 335 11.86 -24.10 9.17
N ASN A 336 11.40 -24.50 10.37
CA ASN A 336 12.02 -25.60 11.08
C ASN A 336 11.77 -26.88 10.27
N ASN A 337 12.72 -27.27 9.42
CA ASN A 337 12.73 -28.56 8.75
C ASN A 337 12.99 -29.67 9.78
N THR A 338 11.96 -30.02 10.52
CA THR A 338 11.83 -31.34 11.14
C THR A 338 10.60 -31.99 10.55
N ASP A 339 10.74 -32.53 9.34
CA ASP A 339 10.04 -33.73 8.88
C ASP A 339 10.65 -34.18 7.55
N ILE A 340 11.87 -34.74 7.64
CA ILE A 340 12.28 -35.77 6.70
C ILE A 340 11.55 -37.03 7.14
N ASN A 341 10.41 -37.32 6.51
CA ASN A 341 10.08 -38.69 6.16
C ASN A 341 9.13 -38.72 4.97
N SER A 342 9.63 -39.38 3.93
CA SER A 342 8.96 -39.66 2.68
C SER A 342 7.70 -40.51 2.90
N THR A 343 6.54 -39.97 2.52
CA THR A 343 5.44 -40.78 1.99
C THR A 343 4.82 -40.06 0.81
N LYS A 344 5.08 -40.58 -0.39
CA LYS A 344 4.19 -40.39 -1.55
C LYS A 344 2.80 -40.86 -1.15
N ILE A 345 1.76 -40.07 -1.43
CA ILE A 345 0.46 -40.51 -2.00
C ILE A 345 -0.35 -39.30 -2.47
N GLN A 346 -0.76 -39.43 -3.74
CA GLN A 346 -1.92 -38.93 -4.48
C GLN A 346 -2.43 -37.50 -4.30
N GLU A 347 -2.35 -36.78 -5.42
CA GLU A 347 -3.17 -35.63 -5.80
C GLU A 347 -4.66 -35.90 -5.58
N HIS A 348 -5.30 -35.01 -4.84
CA HIS A 348 -6.71 -34.72 -4.98
C HIS A 348 -6.86 -33.20 -5.00
N GLU A 349 -7.23 -32.67 -6.16
CA GLU A 349 -7.52 -31.25 -6.35
C GLU A 349 -8.69 -30.81 -5.46
N ASN A 350 -8.49 -29.70 -4.74
CA ASN A 350 -9.55 -28.80 -4.29
C ASN A 350 -8.96 -27.39 -4.23
N THR A 351 -9.14 -26.65 -5.32
CA THR A 351 -8.75 -25.25 -5.48
C THR A 351 -9.60 -24.35 -4.59
N ASN A 352 -9.03 -23.87 -3.49
CA ASN A 352 -9.57 -22.75 -2.71
C ASN A 352 -8.70 -21.50 -2.96
N LEU A 353 -9.17 -20.67 -3.88
CA LEU A 353 -8.56 -19.41 -4.33
C LEU A 353 -8.21 -18.49 -3.15
N ILE A 354 -6.92 -18.19 -2.97
CA ILE A 354 -6.44 -16.98 -2.28
C ILE A 354 -6.05 -16.01 -3.39
N ILE A 355 -6.70 -14.86 -3.43
CA ILE A 355 -6.56 -13.87 -4.51
C ILE A 355 -5.25 -13.10 -4.27
N GLY A 356 -4.19 -13.55 -4.92
CA GLY A 356 -3.06 -12.72 -5.36
C GLY A 356 -3.17 -12.55 -6.87
N ALA A 357 -3.02 -11.31 -7.36
CA ALA A 357 -3.23 -10.99 -8.77
C ALA A 357 -2.22 -11.69 -9.70
N ILE A 358 -2.78 -12.57 -10.54
CA ILE A 358 -2.46 -12.98 -11.91
C ILE A 358 -1.02 -12.77 -12.40
N ILE A 359 -0.35 -13.91 -12.55
CA ILE A 359 0.77 -14.18 -13.45
C ILE A 359 0.23 -14.48 -14.85
N GLY A 360 0.79 -13.82 -15.87
CA GLY A 360 0.92 -14.32 -17.25
C GLY A 360 2.24 -13.76 -17.78
N GLY A 361 3.30 -14.55 -17.97
CA GLY A 361 3.49 -15.54 -19.04
C GLY A 361 4.13 -14.81 -20.24
N THR A 362 5.30 -15.12 -20.79
CA THR A 362 6.13 -16.33 -20.81
C THR A 362 7.49 -16.01 -21.48
N LEU A 363 8.56 -16.59 -20.94
CA LEU A 363 9.69 -17.27 -21.60
C LEU A 363 10.57 -16.62 -22.71
N ILE A 364 11.89 -16.72 -22.44
CA ILE A 364 13.06 -16.89 -23.33
C ILE A 364 13.67 -15.61 -23.94
N VAL A 365 14.73 -15.07 -23.28
CA VAL A 365 16.03 -14.76 -23.92
C VAL A 365 17.16 -14.88 -22.86
N PHE A 366 17.59 -16.11 -22.54
CA PHE A 366 18.88 -16.35 -21.86
C PHE A 366 19.78 -17.13 -22.81
N ALA A 367 20.39 -16.43 -23.79
CA ALA A 367 21.46 -17.00 -24.62
C ALA A 367 22.38 -15.98 -25.33
N ILE A 368 22.32 -14.67 -25.05
CA ILE A 368 23.13 -13.67 -25.79
C ILE A 368 24.18 -12.94 -24.91
N VAL A 369 24.12 -13.04 -23.59
CA VAL A 369 25.07 -12.33 -22.71
C VAL A 369 26.41 -13.09 -22.51
N ALA A 370 26.47 -14.39 -22.84
CA ALA A 370 27.70 -15.18 -22.71
C ALA A 370 28.69 -15.05 -23.89
N VAL A 371 28.30 -14.39 -25.00
CA VAL A 371 29.17 -14.19 -26.18
C VAL A 371 29.80 -12.78 -26.21
N ILE A 372 29.32 -11.85 -25.39
CA ILE A 372 29.83 -10.46 -25.34
C ILE A 372 30.99 -10.31 -24.32
N LEU A 373 31.19 -11.29 -23.43
CA LEU A 373 32.27 -11.27 -22.43
C LEU A 373 33.55 -11.99 -22.87
N THR A 374 33.56 -12.73 -23.98
CA THR A 374 34.78 -13.35 -24.54
C THR A 374 35.42 -12.54 -25.66
N SER A 375 34.76 -11.51 -26.19
CA SER A 375 35.31 -10.64 -27.25
C SER A 375 35.99 -9.35 -26.73
N LYS A 376 35.93 -9.07 -25.42
CA LYS A 376 36.61 -7.91 -24.81
C LYS A 376 37.91 -8.23 -24.08
N PHE A 377 38.35 -9.48 -24.04
CA PHE A 377 39.59 -9.90 -23.36
C PHE A 377 40.78 -10.17 -24.30
N VAL A 378 40.69 -9.84 -25.59
CA VAL A 378 41.76 -10.10 -26.59
C VAL A 378 42.44 -8.81 -27.10
N ILE A 379 42.09 -7.60 -26.60
CA ILE A 379 42.65 -6.32 -27.12
C ILE A 379 43.61 -5.62 -26.13
N ILE A 380 44.02 -6.26 -25.03
CA ILE A 380 45.04 -5.70 -24.13
C ILE A 380 46.16 -6.72 -23.90
N ILE A 381 46.83 -7.15 -24.98
CA ILE A 381 48.25 -7.54 -24.96
C ILE A 381 48.84 -7.15 -26.33
N ASN A 382 49.45 -5.97 -26.38
CA ASN A 382 50.61 -5.65 -27.22
C ASN A 382 51.26 -4.37 -26.67
#